data_AF-A0A534Q1U5-F1
#
_entry.id   AF-A0A534Q1U5-F1
#
_cell.length_a   1.000
_cell.length_b   1.000
_cell.length_c   1.000
_cell.angle_alpha   90.00
_cell.angle_beta   90.00
_cell.angle_gamma   90.00
#
_symmetry.space_group_name_H-M   'P 1'
#
loop_
_entity.id
_entity.type
_entity.pdbx_description
1 polymer ?
#
loop_
_entity_poly.entity_id
_entity_poly.type
_entity_poly.pdbx_seq_one_letter_code
_entity_poly.pdbx_strand_id
1 'polypeptide(L)'
;MCFGTFRTGLPFYLGRPVVLASERGSEMTSNYVVVRPERHARVIVSEGAAVAALDRGGPPLYTVASAGSLRRLTSLTRRRLVPVYADRRSILVRAEG
;
A
#
# COMPACT_ATOMS: atom_id res chain seq x y z
N MET A 1 -1.01 -4.25 0.39
CA MET A 1 -0.67 -3.01 1.13
C MET A 1 -0.84 -1.80 0.23
N CYS A 2 -0.90 -0.60 0.80
CA CYS A 2 -0.73 0.65 0.06
C CYS A 2 0.64 1.25 0.39
N PHE A 3 1.35 1.81 -0.59
CA PHE A 3 2.68 2.38 -0.41
C PHE A 3 2.71 3.85 -0.82
N GLY A 4 2.97 4.75 0.14
CA GLY A 4 2.99 6.21 -0.08
C GLY A 4 1.72 6.74 -0.77
N THR A 5 0.59 6.08 -0.55
CA THR A 5 -0.75 6.45 -1.03
C THR A 5 -1.80 5.71 -0.17
N PHE A 6 -3.03 6.22 -0.09
CA PHE A 6 -4.10 5.50 0.60
C PHE A 6 -5.42 5.55 -0.18
N ARG A 7 -5.93 4.38 -0.56
CA ARG A 7 -7.27 4.24 -1.17
C ARG A 7 -8.29 4.01 -0.06
N THR A 8 -8.98 5.08 0.31
CA THR A 8 -9.90 5.14 1.46
C THR A 8 -11.01 4.10 1.43
N GLY A 9 -11.55 3.76 0.25
CA GLY A 9 -12.56 2.71 0.09
C GLY A 9 -12.01 1.28 0.08
N LEU A 10 -10.70 1.10 -0.06
CA LEU A 10 -10.10 -0.24 -0.26
C LEU A 10 -10.32 -1.19 0.94
N PRO A 11 -10.15 -0.77 2.21
CA PRO A 11 -10.45 -1.65 3.35
C PRO A 11 -11.91 -2.09 3.39
N PHE A 12 -12.84 -1.21 2.99
CA PHE A 12 -14.27 -1.52 2.94
C PHE A 12 -14.58 -2.61 1.92
N TYR A 13 -14.09 -2.46 0.68
CA TYR A 13 -14.33 -3.44 -0.38
C TYR A 13 -13.62 -4.77 -0.16
N LEU A 14 -12.45 -4.76 0.49
CA LEU A 14 -11.73 -5.99 0.82
C LEU A 14 -12.27 -6.70 2.08
N GLY A 15 -13.16 -6.06 2.84
CA GLY A 15 -13.68 -6.59 4.11
C GLY A 15 -12.59 -6.87 5.15
N ARG A 16 -11.41 -6.24 5.02
CA ARG A 16 -10.25 -6.51 5.88
C ARG A 16 -9.34 -5.30 6.02
N PRO A 17 -8.49 -5.27 7.07
CA PRO A 17 -7.52 -4.21 7.25
C PRO A 17 -6.55 -4.09 6.08
N VAL A 18 -6.14 -2.86 5.76
CA VAL A 18 -5.09 -2.60 4.77
C VAL A 18 -3.88 -1.99 5.46
N VAL A 19 -2.71 -2.59 5.22
CA VAL A 19 -1.43 -2.03 5.65
C VAL A 19 -1.11 -0.79 4.81
N LEU A 20 -0.82 0.33 5.46
CA LEU A 20 -0.29 1.54 4.84
C LEU A 20 1.19 1.65 5.19
N ALA A 21 2.05 1.52 4.18
CA ALA A 21 3.46 1.84 4.28
C ALA A 21 3.62 3.35 4.07
N SER A 22 3.89 4.07 5.17
CA SER A 22 4.06 5.51 5.19
C SER A 22 4.87 5.92 6.42
N GLU A 23 5.76 6.88 6.25
CA GLU A 23 6.55 7.44 7.34
C GLU A 23 5.70 8.29 8.31
N ARG A 24 4.64 8.94 7.81
CA ARG A 24 3.85 9.93 8.58
C ARG A 24 2.35 9.70 8.55
N GLY A 25 1.86 8.81 7.67
CA GLY A 25 0.43 8.59 7.43
C GLY A 25 -0.30 9.76 6.76
N SER A 26 0.42 10.75 6.24
CA SER A 26 -0.14 12.00 5.67
C SER A 26 -1.00 11.78 4.42
N GLU A 27 -0.88 10.62 3.78
CA GLU A 27 -1.69 10.21 2.63
C GLU A 27 -3.15 9.91 3.01
N MET A 28 -3.44 9.85 4.30
CA MET A 28 -4.78 9.68 4.86
C MET A 28 -5.47 11.04 4.97
N THR A 29 -5.88 11.61 3.83
CA THR A 29 -6.44 12.97 3.76
C THR A 29 -7.97 13.02 3.87
N SER A 30 -8.66 11.88 3.92
CA SER A 30 -10.11 11.84 3.93
C SER A 30 -10.67 11.84 5.35
N ASN A 31 -11.50 12.82 5.68
CA ASN A 31 -12.19 12.95 6.97
C ASN A 31 -12.95 11.67 7.38
N TYR A 32 -13.48 10.90 6.41
CA TYR A 32 -14.16 9.62 6.68
C TYR A 32 -13.25 8.57 7.32
N VAL A 33 -11.96 8.59 6.99
CA VAL A 33 -10.95 7.66 7.53
C VAL A 33 -10.50 8.10 8.92
N VAL A 34 -10.57 9.40 9.22
CA VAL A 34 -10.25 9.96 10.54
C VAL A 34 -11.37 9.66 11.55
N VAL A 35 -12.64 9.72 11.13
CA VAL A 35 -13.81 9.66 12.02
C VAL A 35 -14.28 8.24 12.37
N ARG A 36 -13.86 7.20 11.63
CA ARG A 36 -14.27 5.80 11.89
C ARG A 36 -13.09 4.81 11.93
N PRO A 37 -12.20 4.91 12.94
CA PRO A 37 -11.04 4.01 13.07
C PRO A 37 -11.44 2.53 13.23
N GLU A 38 -12.54 2.26 13.91
CA GLU A 38 -13.05 0.92 14.25
C GLU A 38 -13.44 0.05 13.03
N ARG A 39 -13.93 0.68 11.94
CA ARG A 39 -14.42 -0.03 10.73
C ARG A 39 -13.40 -0.10 9.59
N HIS A 40 -12.33 0.67 9.69
CA HIS A 40 -11.28 0.77 8.67
C HIS A 40 -9.92 0.46 9.30
N ALA A 41 -9.86 -0.68 9.99
CA ALA A 41 -8.65 -1.20 10.60
C ALA A 41 -7.48 -1.04 9.60
N ARG A 42 -6.45 -0.32 10.05
CA ARG A 42 -5.29 0.04 9.25
C ARG A 42 -4.06 -0.23 10.09
N VAL A 43 -3.03 -0.73 9.45
CA VAL A 43 -1.73 -0.90 10.10
C VAL A 43 -0.78 0.05 9.39
N ILE A 44 -0.42 1.14 10.07
CA ILE A 44 0.62 2.03 9.57
C ILE A 44 1.96 1.41 9.94
N VAL A 45 2.82 1.22 8.95
CA VAL A 45 4.19 0.74 9.11
C VAL A 45 5.13 1.68 8.36
N SER A 46 6.39 1.75 8.79
CA SER A 46 7.40 2.50 8.04
C SER A 46 7.60 1.91 6.64
N GLU A 47 8.03 2.74 5.68
CA GLU A 47 8.32 2.27 4.33
C GLU A 47 9.40 1.19 4.36
N GLY A 48 10.43 1.36 5.20
CA GLY A 48 11.50 0.38 5.38
C GLY A 48 11.01 -0.98 5.89
N ALA A 49 10.11 -0.99 6.87
CA ALA A 49 9.54 -2.25 7.38
C ALA A 49 8.66 -2.95 6.33
N ALA A 50 7.90 -2.18 5.54
CA ALA A 50 7.10 -2.72 4.45
C ALA A 50 7.97 -3.30 3.32
N VAL A 51 9.06 -2.62 2.96
CA VAL A 51 10.04 -3.10 1.98
C VAL A 51 10.73 -4.37 2.48
N ALA A 52 11.17 -4.40 3.74
CA ALA A 52 11.77 -5.60 4.32
C ALA A 52 10.80 -6.79 4.33
N ALA A 53 9.51 -6.56 4.62
CA ALA A 53 8.49 -7.60 4.55
C ALA A 53 8.22 -8.06 3.11
N LEU A 54 8.24 -7.14 2.14
CA LEU A 54 8.10 -7.43 0.72
C LEU A 54 9.27 -8.31 0.21
N ASP A 55 10.49 -7.96 0.60
CA ASP A 55 11.71 -8.65 0.19
C ASP A 55 11.91 -10.00 0.88
N ARG A 56 11.39 -10.18 2.10
CA ARG A 56 11.43 -11.47 2.83
C ARG A 56 10.73 -12.60 2.07
N GLY A 57 9.80 -12.27 1.18
CA GLY A 57 9.01 -13.27 0.45
C GLY A 57 7.87 -13.86 1.29
N GLY A 58 6.99 -14.61 0.63
CA GLY A 58 5.75 -15.13 1.23
C GLY A 58 4.61 -15.20 0.20
N PRO A 59 3.34 -15.34 0.63
CA PRO A 59 2.21 -15.30 -0.29
C PRO A 59 2.19 -13.99 -1.10
N PRO A 60 1.58 -13.98 -2.31
CA PRO A 60 1.64 -12.84 -3.21
C PRO A 60 1.21 -11.54 -2.52
N LEU A 61 2.15 -10.61 -2.39
CA LEU A 61 1.89 -9.31 -1.79
C LEU A 61 1.47 -8.33 -2.89
N TYR A 62 0.19 -7.98 -2.87
CA TYR A 62 -0.40 -6.96 -3.74
C TYR A 62 -0.19 -5.58 -3.15
N THR A 63 0.36 -4.65 -3.94
CA THR A 63 0.70 -3.30 -3.51
C THR A 63 0.03 -2.26 -4.40
N VAL A 64 -0.71 -1.33 -3.79
CA VAL A 64 -1.26 -0.16 -4.46
C VAL A 64 -0.35 1.04 -4.23
N ALA A 65 0.08 1.71 -5.28
CA ALA A 65 0.96 2.88 -5.21
C ALA A 65 0.56 3.93 -6.26
N SER A 66 0.88 5.22 -6.01
CA SER A 66 0.86 6.23 -7.08
C SER A 66 2.02 5.99 -8.05
N ALA A 67 2.02 6.62 -9.22
CA ALA A 67 3.16 6.50 -10.14
C ALA A 67 4.49 6.96 -9.52
N GLY A 68 4.48 8.03 -8.72
CA GLY A 68 5.66 8.51 -8.00
C GLY A 68 6.09 7.54 -6.89
N SER A 69 5.14 7.10 -6.08
CA SER A 69 5.39 6.15 -4.98
C SER A 69 5.85 4.79 -5.51
N LEU A 70 5.40 4.37 -6.69
CA LEU A 70 5.84 3.13 -7.33
C LEU A 70 7.29 3.23 -7.81
N ARG A 71 7.73 4.36 -8.38
CA ARG A 71 9.14 4.57 -8.74
C ARG A 71 10.03 4.47 -7.49
N ARG A 72 9.62 5.10 -6.40
CA ARG A 72 10.30 5.00 -5.11
C ARG A 72 10.35 3.55 -4.61
N LEU A 73 9.20 2.85 -4.57
CA LEU A 73 9.15 1.45 -4.14
C LEU A 73 10.09 0.58 -4.98
N THR A 74 10.09 0.75 -6.30
CA THR A 74 10.96 0.01 -7.23
C THR A 74 12.44 0.23 -6.95
N SER A 75 12.83 1.42 -6.48
CA SER A 75 14.22 1.70 -6.09
C SER A 75 14.61 1.09 -4.73
N LEU A 76 13.64 0.68 -3.91
CA LEU A 76 13.87 0.20 -2.55
C LEU A 76 13.78 -1.32 -2.41
N THR A 77 12.93 -1.99 -3.19
CA THR A 77 12.73 -3.44 -3.15
C THR A 77 13.66 -4.18 -4.10
N ARG A 78 14.05 -5.40 -3.74
CA ARG A 78 14.78 -6.32 -4.63
C ARG A 78 13.85 -7.17 -5.49
N ARG A 79 12.54 -7.16 -5.21
CA ARG A 79 11.55 -7.97 -5.90
C ARG A 79 11.14 -7.30 -7.20
N ARG A 80 10.90 -8.12 -8.23
CA ARG A 80 10.32 -7.62 -9.47
C ARG A 80 8.86 -7.27 -9.24
N LEU A 81 8.46 -6.03 -9.53
CA LEU A 81 7.08 -5.58 -9.41
C LEU A 81 6.38 -5.67 -10.75
N VAL A 82 5.32 -6.48 -10.84
CA VAL A 82 4.53 -6.65 -12.06
C VAL A 82 3.20 -5.91 -11.91
N PRO A 83 2.89 -4.95 -12.79
CA PRO A 83 1.58 -4.31 -12.83
C PRO A 83 0.47 -5.33 -13.13
N VAL A 84 -0.59 -5.29 -12.34
CA VAL A 84 -1.79 -6.14 -12.51
C VAL A 84 -2.99 -5.29 -12.93
N TYR A 85 -3.06 -4.06 -12.43
CA TYR A 85 -4.12 -3.12 -12.77
C TYR A 85 -3.63 -1.69 -12.60
N ALA A 86 -4.18 -0.76 -13.38
CA ALA A 86 -3.92 0.67 -13.23
C ALA A 86 -5.19 1.47 -13.44
N ASP A 87 -5.39 2.50 -12.62
CA ASP A 87 -6.36 3.57 -12.86
C ASP A 87 -5.65 4.91 -12.98
N ARG A 88 -6.43 5.99 -13.13
CA ARG A 88 -5.88 7.36 -13.28
C ARG A 88 -4.98 7.82 -12.13
N ARG A 89 -5.08 7.23 -10.93
CA ARG A 89 -4.43 7.72 -9.71
C ARG A 89 -3.49 6.71 -9.06
N SER A 90 -3.59 5.44 -9.41
CA SER A 90 -2.91 4.36 -8.72
C SER A 90 -2.68 3.14 -9.59
N ILE A 91 -1.62 2.43 -9.28
CA ILE A 91 -1.20 1.20 -9.92
C ILE A 91 -1.20 0.11 -8.86
N LEU A 92 -1.87 -0.99 -9.16
CA LEU A 92 -1.80 -2.24 -8.40
C LEU A 92 -0.69 -3.09 -9.01
N VAL A 93 0.31 -3.41 -8.20
CA VAL A 93 1.40 -4.30 -8.56
C VAL A 93 1.38 -5.56 -7.70
N ARG A 94 1.91 -6.64 -8.25
CA ARG A 94 2.23 -7.88 -7.54
C ARG A 94 3.74 -8.02 -7.51
N ALA A 95 4.32 -8.30 -6.35
CA ALA A 95 5.73 -8.66 -6.27
C ALA A 95 5.95 -10.11 -6.72
N GLU A 96 6.85 -10.32 -7.66
CA GLU A 96 7.23 -11.62 -8.20
C GLU A 96 8.42 -12.24 -7.51
N GLY A 97 8.34 -13.57 -7.46
CA GLY A 97 9.38 -14.52 -7.11
C GLY A 97 8.96 -15.44 -5.99
#